data_AF-R7EI61-F1
#
_entry.id   AF-R7EI61-F1
#
_cell.length_a   1.000
_cell.length_b   1.000
_cell.length_c   1.000
_cell.angle_alpha   90.00
_cell.angle_beta   90.00
_cell.angle_gamma   90.00
#
_symmetry.space_group_name_H-M   'P 1'
#
loop_
_entity.id
_entity.type
_entity.pdbx_description
1 polymer ?
#
loop_
_entity_poly.entity_id
_entity_poly.type
_entity_poly.pdbx_seq_one_letter_code
_entity_poly.pdbx_strand_id
1 'polypeptide(L)'
;MVKKISLITALLLTALMLMASCGNGAPDISEVKDDFIALIDASREVNDIFFGEGLPTYPRTGTDGVMKYDEASGVYYIYYEDTDSGKILKYYDKDEKVNKYLSVRGFADGETPDEGYVYKKGNEYYYPTEYTEPEGVGIYDSSSPIYYDYVRYDCKYQSVDDIKALASKVYSKAYLDSVYSTMFDGFAEDGIGLVRARYMNDESGQSTFFLKSNEFKPLFEKQTEYDYSTMKIVGSGKHGSVTVEMEADGKYIDYETLEVKTGRVKKQLKFVRESGEWRLDTPTY
;
A
#
# COMPACT_ATOMS: atom_id res chain seq x y z
N MET A 1 -24.53 3.85 61.77
CA MET A 1 -24.05 2.95 60.69
C MET A 1 -23.28 3.80 59.70
N VAL A 2 -21.96 3.67 59.66
CA VAL A 2 -21.09 4.39 58.72
C VAL A 2 -20.27 3.35 57.97
N LYS A 3 -20.01 3.66 56.69
CA LYS A 3 -18.94 3.14 55.80
C LYS A 3 -19.29 1.98 54.88
N LYS A 4 -19.77 2.32 53.68
CA LYS A 4 -19.40 1.69 52.39
C LYS A 4 -19.61 2.67 51.21
N ILE A 5 -18.91 3.80 51.17
CA ILE A 5 -18.92 4.71 49.97
C ILE A 5 -17.50 5.13 49.53
N SER A 6 -16.41 4.70 50.16
CA SER A 6 -15.07 5.28 49.90
C SER A 6 -14.10 4.44 49.05
N LEU A 7 -14.56 3.54 48.17
CA LEU A 7 -13.62 2.78 47.32
C LEU A 7 -13.75 3.00 45.81
N ILE A 8 -14.91 3.47 45.33
CA ILE A 8 -15.13 3.66 43.88
C ILE A 8 -14.68 5.06 43.42
N THR A 9 -14.74 6.06 44.29
CA THR A 9 -14.31 7.43 43.98
C THR A 9 -12.78 7.59 43.93
N ALA A 10 -12.03 6.73 44.63
CA ALA A 10 -10.56 6.77 44.61
C ALA A 10 -9.97 6.13 43.35
N LEU A 11 -10.61 5.07 42.82
CA LEU A 11 -10.15 4.41 41.59
C LEU A 11 -10.44 5.25 40.33
N LEU A 12 -11.55 6.00 40.30
CA LEU A 12 -11.85 6.93 39.21
C LEU A 12 -10.97 8.19 39.23
N LEU A 13 -10.48 8.63 40.40
CA LEU A 13 -9.57 9.77 40.48
C LEU A 13 -8.13 9.44 40.03
N THR A 14 -7.66 8.21 40.23
CA THR A 14 -6.34 7.78 39.74
C THR A 14 -6.30 7.54 38.23
N ALA A 15 -7.43 7.21 37.60
CA ALA A 15 -7.53 7.10 36.14
C ALA A 15 -7.56 8.48 35.43
N LEU A 16 -7.94 9.55 36.14
CA LEU A 16 -7.89 10.92 35.59
C LEU A 16 -6.52 11.59 35.68
N MET A 17 -5.57 11.08 36.49
CA MET A 17 -4.23 11.65 36.61
C MET A 17 -3.26 11.26 35.48
N LEU A 18 -3.64 10.32 34.61
CA LEU A 18 -2.87 9.99 33.39
C LEU A 18 -3.18 10.91 32.20
N MET A 19 -4.15 11.83 32.34
CA MET A 19 -4.57 12.75 31.27
C MET A 19 -4.09 14.20 31.48
N ALA A 20 -3.15 14.42 32.39
CA ALA A 20 -2.54 15.72 32.65
C ALA A 20 -1.05 15.75 32.29
N SER A 21 -0.69 15.27 31.10
CA SER A 21 0.55 15.72 30.44
C SER A 21 0.21 16.80 29.41
N CYS A 22 -0.40 17.89 29.87
CA CYS A 22 -0.29 19.19 29.21
C CYS A 22 1.10 19.77 29.52
N GLY A 23 2.15 19.06 29.09
CA GLY A 23 3.50 19.59 29.05
C GLY A 23 3.61 20.48 27.83
N ASN A 24 3.57 21.80 28.02
CA ASN A 24 3.64 22.81 26.97
C ASN A 24 5.07 22.99 26.39
N GLY A 25 5.92 21.97 26.51
CA GLY A 25 7.32 21.98 26.07
C GLY A 25 7.60 20.82 25.12
N ALA A 26 8.59 21.00 24.24
CA ALA A 26 9.10 19.90 23.42
C ALA A 26 9.60 18.76 24.33
N PRO A 27 9.36 17.49 23.97
CA PRO A 27 9.96 16.36 24.68
C PRO A 27 11.49 16.43 24.58
N ASP A 28 12.20 15.74 25.48
CA ASP A 28 13.63 15.52 25.27
C ASP A 28 13.82 14.60 24.06
N ILE A 29 14.80 14.88 23.21
CA ILE A 29 15.05 14.04 22.03
C ILE A 29 15.33 12.59 22.43
N SER A 30 16.01 12.35 23.55
CA SER A 30 16.30 10.99 24.05
C SER A 30 15.05 10.19 24.39
N GLU A 31 13.92 10.83 24.67
CA GLU A 31 12.64 10.17 24.98
C GLU A 31 11.87 9.75 23.73
N VAL A 32 12.12 10.38 22.59
CA VAL A 32 11.32 10.21 21.35
C VAL A 32 12.12 9.80 20.14
N LYS A 33 13.47 9.75 20.26
CA LYS A 33 14.37 9.48 19.14
C LYS A 33 14.07 8.14 18.47
N ASP A 34 13.88 7.09 19.25
CA ASP A 34 13.65 5.75 18.71
C ASP A 34 12.29 5.66 17.99
N ASP A 35 11.25 6.30 18.54
CA ASP A 35 9.94 6.40 17.90
C ASP A 35 10.03 7.16 16.56
N PHE A 36 10.78 8.26 16.53
CA PHE A 36 10.96 9.06 15.32
C PHE A 36 11.75 8.31 14.25
N ILE A 37 12.81 7.59 14.63
CA ILE A 37 13.56 6.72 13.72
C ILE A 37 12.64 5.64 13.15
N ALA A 38 11.87 4.97 14.00
CA ALA A 38 10.94 3.94 13.56
C ALA A 38 9.89 4.46 12.56
N LEU A 39 9.38 5.68 12.77
CA LEU A 39 8.46 6.33 11.83
C LEU A 39 9.14 6.69 10.50
N ILE A 40 10.37 7.22 10.52
CA ILE A 40 11.13 7.53 9.30
C ILE A 40 11.47 6.26 8.52
N ASP A 41 11.79 5.16 9.20
CA ASP A 41 12.08 3.90 8.53
C ASP A 41 10.80 3.26 7.97
N ALA A 42 9.69 3.30 8.72
CA ALA A 42 8.38 2.83 8.24
C ALA A 42 7.83 3.66 7.07
N SER A 43 8.19 4.95 6.98
CA SER A 43 7.74 5.81 5.89
C SER A 43 8.35 5.45 4.55
N ARG A 44 9.49 4.73 4.51
CA ARG A 44 10.14 4.29 3.26
C ARG A 44 9.19 3.47 2.40
N GLU A 45 8.52 2.49 3.00
CA GLU A 45 7.55 1.63 2.29
C GLU A 45 6.36 2.45 1.78
N VAL A 46 5.83 3.35 2.60
CA VAL A 46 4.72 4.24 2.20
C VAL A 46 5.13 5.18 1.08
N ASN A 47 6.35 5.72 1.12
CA ASN A 47 6.88 6.61 0.09
C ASN A 47 7.18 5.88 -1.20
N ASP A 48 7.68 4.65 -1.16
CA ASP A 48 7.83 3.83 -2.36
C ASP A 48 6.48 3.61 -3.03
N ILE A 49 5.44 3.34 -2.22
CA ILE A 49 4.06 3.20 -2.71
C ILE A 49 3.54 4.51 -3.31
N PHE A 50 3.67 5.65 -2.63
CA PHE A 50 3.07 6.93 -3.05
C PHE A 50 3.86 7.71 -4.08
N PHE A 51 5.19 7.65 -4.04
CA PHE A 51 6.07 8.54 -4.81
C PHE A 51 7.25 7.83 -5.49
N GLY A 52 7.63 6.62 -5.07
CA GLY A 52 8.67 5.81 -5.71
C GLY A 52 8.12 4.93 -6.85
N GLU A 53 8.68 3.73 -7.01
CA GLU A 53 8.29 2.74 -8.02
C GLU A 53 6.85 2.25 -7.87
N GLY A 54 6.32 2.21 -6.64
CA GLY A 54 4.98 1.74 -6.33
C GLY A 54 4.87 0.23 -6.19
N LEU A 55 3.62 -0.25 -6.12
CA LEU A 55 3.34 -1.68 -6.05
C LEU A 55 3.80 -2.40 -7.34
N PRO A 56 4.29 -3.65 -7.24
CA PRO A 56 4.70 -4.40 -8.40
C PRO A 56 3.47 -4.81 -9.24
N THR A 57 3.59 -4.75 -10.55
CA THR A 57 2.51 -5.05 -11.51
C THR A 57 2.90 -6.17 -12.45
N TYR A 58 1.90 -6.75 -13.11
CA TYR A 58 2.14 -7.69 -14.20
C TYR A 58 2.66 -6.97 -15.43
N PRO A 59 3.66 -7.53 -16.14
CA PRO A 59 4.15 -6.94 -17.38
C PRO A 59 3.09 -7.06 -18.47
N ARG A 60 3.02 -6.07 -19.36
CA ARG A 60 2.22 -6.13 -20.60
C ARG A 60 2.94 -6.96 -21.67
N THR A 61 3.10 -8.25 -21.43
CA THR A 61 3.59 -9.20 -22.41
C THR A 61 2.42 -9.67 -23.28
N GLY A 62 2.55 -9.54 -24.60
CA GLY A 62 1.50 -9.97 -25.52
C GLY A 62 1.43 -11.49 -25.58
N THR A 63 0.48 -12.10 -24.87
CA THR A 63 -0.13 -13.39 -25.21
C THR A 63 -1.36 -13.69 -24.32
N ASP A 64 -2.55 -13.49 -24.89
CA ASP A 64 -3.78 -14.29 -24.84
C ASP A 64 -4.29 -14.92 -23.53
N GLY A 65 -4.10 -14.29 -22.38
CA GLY A 65 -4.94 -14.54 -21.21
C GLY A 65 -6.09 -13.55 -21.14
N VAL A 66 -7.26 -13.91 -21.66
CA VAL A 66 -8.48 -13.10 -21.51
C VAL A 66 -9.10 -13.38 -20.15
N MET A 67 -9.24 -12.33 -19.34
CA MET A 67 -9.92 -12.46 -18.06
C MET A 67 -11.41 -12.69 -18.29
N LYS A 68 -11.98 -13.65 -17.57
CA LYS A 68 -13.39 -14.03 -17.68
C LYS A 68 -14.07 -13.89 -16.33
N TYR A 69 -15.35 -13.52 -16.39
CA TYR A 69 -16.24 -13.48 -15.25
C TYR A 69 -17.22 -14.64 -15.32
N ASP A 70 -17.41 -15.34 -14.20
CA ASP A 70 -18.53 -16.25 -14.02
C ASP A 70 -19.60 -15.58 -13.16
N GLU A 71 -20.71 -15.16 -13.76
CA GLU A 71 -21.80 -14.46 -13.05
C GLU A 71 -22.43 -15.29 -11.94
N ALA A 72 -22.48 -16.62 -12.10
CA ALA A 72 -23.13 -17.51 -11.15
C ALA A 72 -22.35 -17.63 -9.83
N SER A 73 -21.02 -17.72 -9.91
CA SER A 73 -20.14 -17.74 -8.73
C SER A 73 -19.63 -16.36 -8.31
N GLY A 74 -19.77 -15.35 -9.18
CA GLY A 74 -19.20 -14.03 -8.97
C GLY A 74 -17.67 -14.03 -8.97
N VAL A 75 -17.03 -15.01 -9.63
CA VAL A 75 -15.58 -15.22 -9.60
C VAL A 75 -14.96 -14.80 -10.93
N TYR A 76 -13.85 -14.07 -10.81
CA TYR A 76 -12.95 -13.78 -11.92
C TYR A 76 -11.95 -14.91 -12.09
N TYR A 77 -11.76 -15.32 -13.34
CA TYR A 77 -10.83 -16.39 -13.67
C TYR A 77 -10.16 -16.17 -15.02
N ILE A 78 -9.03 -16.83 -15.20
CA ILE A 78 -8.22 -16.76 -16.41
C ILE A 78 -7.65 -18.15 -16.69
N TYR A 79 -7.60 -18.50 -17.97
CA TYR A 79 -6.94 -19.72 -18.41
C TYR A 79 -5.53 -19.39 -18.90
N TYR A 80 -4.60 -20.26 -18.55
CA TYR A 80 -3.23 -20.26 -19.04
C TYR A 80 -2.97 -21.56 -19.77
N GLU A 81 -2.17 -21.48 -20.83
CA GLU A 81 -1.54 -22.65 -21.44
C GLU A 81 -0.07 -22.63 -21.03
N ASP A 82 0.30 -23.54 -20.13
CA ASP A 82 1.67 -23.73 -19.66
C ASP A 82 2.32 -24.93 -20.36
N THR A 83 3.59 -24.80 -20.74
CA THR A 83 4.27 -25.86 -21.49
C THR A 83 4.48 -27.12 -20.65
N ASP A 84 4.72 -26.96 -19.35
CA ASP A 84 5.01 -28.07 -18.44
C ASP A 84 3.74 -28.63 -17.78
N SER A 85 2.80 -27.74 -17.45
CA SER A 85 1.61 -28.05 -16.64
C SER A 85 0.32 -28.17 -17.46
N GLY A 86 0.38 -27.84 -18.75
CA GLY A 86 -0.78 -27.80 -19.65
C GLY A 86 -1.73 -26.66 -19.30
N LYS A 87 -3.02 -26.87 -19.53
CA LYS A 87 -4.05 -25.86 -19.30
C LYS A 87 -4.30 -25.65 -17.80
N ILE A 88 -4.09 -24.44 -17.30
CA ILE A 88 -4.30 -24.04 -15.91
C ILE A 88 -5.43 -23.00 -15.83
N LEU A 89 -6.35 -23.18 -14.89
CA LEU A 89 -7.32 -22.18 -14.47
C LEU A 89 -6.78 -21.49 -13.21
N LYS A 90 -6.62 -20.17 -13.25
CA LYS A 90 -6.46 -19.34 -12.05
C LYS A 90 -7.77 -18.65 -11.73
N TYR A 91 -8.12 -18.60 -10.46
CA TYR A 91 -9.24 -17.82 -9.95
C TYR A 91 -8.90 -17.23 -8.58
N TYR A 92 -9.53 -16.10 -8.25
CA TYR A 92 -9.37 -15.47 -6.95
C TYR A 92 -10.40 -16.00 -5.95
N ASP A 93 -9.91 -16.59 -4.86
CA ASP A 93 -10.73 -16.97 -3.70
C ASP A 93 -10.93 -15.75 -2.81
N LYS A 94 -12.17 -15.24 -2.78
CA LYS A 94 -12.53 -14.03 -2.03
C LYS A 94 -12.51 -14.23 -0.51
N ASP A 95 -12.77 -15.45 -0.05
CA ASP A 95 -12.88 -15.76 1.38
C ASP A 95 -11.47 -15.87 1.99
N GLU A 96 -10.57 -16.56 1.30
CA GLU A 96 -9.18 -16.69 1.72
C GLU A 96 -8.29 -15.54 1.26
N LYS A 97 -8.79 -14.71 0.33
CA LYS A 97 -8.07 -13.59 -0.29
C LYS A 97 -6.79 -14.02 -1.02
N VAL A 98 -6.82 -15.17 -1.69
CA VAL A 98 -5.67 -15.76 -2.41
C VAL A 98 -6.08 -16.25 -3.79
N ASN A 99 -5.13 -16.32 -4.73
CA ASN A 99 -5.38 -17.02 -5.99
C ASN A 99 -5.21 -18.53 -5.78
N LYS A 100 -6.13 -19.28 -6.39
CA LYS A 100 -6.09 -20.75 -6.44
C LYS A 100 -5.96 -21.20 -7.88
N TYR A 101 -5.37 -22.38 -8.04
CA TYR A 101 -5.04 -22.95 -9.34
C TYR A 101 -5.69 -24.31 -9.49
N LEU A 102 -6.26 -24.55 -10.67
CA LEU A 102 -6.79 -25.85 -11.06
C LEU A 102 -6.15 -26.26 -12.39
N SER A 103 -5.64 -27.49 -12.45
CA SER A 103 -5.29 -28.12 -13.72
C SER A 103 -6.58 -28.50 -14.45
N VAL A 104 -6.68 -28.15 -15.73
CA VAL A 104 -7.87 -28.39 -16.55
C VAL A 104 -7.57 -29.53 -17.50
N ARG A 105 -8.34 -30.62 -17.39
CA ARG A 105 -8.18 -31.80 -18.23
C ARG A 105 -9.47 -32.11 -18.98
N GLY A 106 -9.38 -32.24 -20.30
CA GLY A 106 -10.47 -32.68 -21.15
C GLY A 106 -10.48 -34.20 -21.29
N PHE A 107 -11.66 -34.82 -21.21
CA PHE A 107 -11.84 -36.26 -21.44
C PHE A 107 -12.83 -36.48 -22.59
N ALA A 108 -12.53 -37.43 -23.48
CA ALA A 108 -13.42 -37.75 -24.59
C ALA A 108 -14.68 -38.50 -24.11
N ASP A 109 -15.71 -38.53 -24.95
CA ASP A 109 -16.96 -39.24 -24.62
C ASP A 109 -16.69 -40.73 -24.40
N GLY A 110 -16.97 -41.22 -23.19
CA GLY A 110 -16.72 -42.61 -22.78
C GLY A 110 -15.40 -42.84 -22.04
N GLU A 111 -14.51 -41.84 -21.96
CA GLU A 111 -13.36 -41.88 -21.06
C GLU A 111 -13.82 -41.62 -19.62
N THR A 112 -13.24 -42.37 -18.68
CA THR A 112 -13.50 -42.16 -17.26
C THR A 112 -12.50 -41.13 -16.73
N PRO A 113 -12.96 -39.99 -16.20
CA PRO A 113 -12.07 -39.00 -15.59
C PRO A 113 -11.40 -39.56 -14.34
N ASP A 114 -10.19 -39.10 -14.05
CA ASP A 114 -9.51 -39.40 -12.80
C ASP A 114 -10.36 -38.91 -11.60
N GLU A 115 -10.26 -39.59 -10.46
CA GLU A 115 -10.86 -39.10 -9.21
C GLU A 115 -10.14 -37.83 -8.71
N GLY A 116 -10.83 -37.03 -7.87
CA GLY A 116 -10.23 -35.87 -7.21
C GLY A 116 -10.40 -34.52 -7.92
N TYR A 117 -11.19 -34.45 -8.99
CA TYR A 117 -11.63 -33.17 -9.54
C TYR A 117 -12.60 -32.47 -8.59
N VAL A 118 -12.56 -31.14 -8.54
CA VAL A 118 -13.43 -30.31 -7.69
C VAL A 118 -14.54 -29.61 -8.48
N TYR A 119 -14.39 -29.54 -9.80
CA TYR A 119 -15.35 -28.91 -10.68
C TYR A 119 -15.37 -29.58 -12.06
N LYS A 120 -16.51 -29.52 -12.75
CA LYS A 120 -16.72 -30.07 -14.09
C LYS A 120 -17.53 -29.10 -14.94
N LYS A 121 -17.10 -28.87 -16.17
CA LYS A 121 -17.83 -28.08 -17.17
C LYS A 121 -17.77 -28.78 -18.53
N GLY A 122 -18.89 -29.36 -18.95
CA GLY A 122 -18.91 -30.19 -20.16
C GLY A 122 -17.96 -31.38 -20.02
N ASN A 123 -16.97 -31.47 -20.93
CA ASN A 123 -15.96 -32.51 -20.93
C ASN A 123 -14.65 -32.08 -20.24
N GLU A 124 -14.60 -30.88 -19.64
CA GLU A 124 -13.47 -30.39 -18.85
C GLU A 124 -13.66 -30.67 -17.36
N TYR A 125 -12.60 -31.18 -16.72
CA TYR A 125 -12.53 -31.52 -15.31
C TYR A 125 -11.37 -30.78 -14.67
N TYR A 126 -11.59 -30.25 -13.48
CA TYR A 126 -10.70 -29.28 -12.84
C TYR A 126 -10.16 -29.87 -11.54
N TYR A 127 -8.84 -30.01 -11.47
CA TYR A 127 -8.14 -30.70 -10.39
C TYR A 127 -7.31 -29.70 -9.58
N PRO A 128 -7.35 -29.76 -8.23
CA PRO A 128 -6.42 -29.00 -7.39
C PRO A 128 -4.98 -29.24 -7.84
N THR A 129 -4.21 -28.17 -7.97
CA THR A 129 -2.80 -28.25 -8.33
C THR A 129 -2.01 -27.22 -7.56
N GLU A 130 -0.79 -27.57 -7.19
CA GLU A 130 0.23 -26.59 -6.88
C GLU A 130 0.78 -26.08 -8.21
N TYR A 131 0.77 -24.76 -8.40
CA TYR A 131 1.25 -24.14 -9.63
C TYR A 131 1.95 -22.84 -9.27
N THR A 132 3.12 -22.63 -9.86
CA THR A 132 3.85 -21.36 -9.75
C THR A 132 3.76 -20.66 -11.10
N GLU A 133 3.20 -19.45 -11.12
CA GLU A 133 3.08 -18.67 -12.35
C GLU A 133 4.46 -18.35 -12.93
N PRO A 134 4.73 -18.68 -14.21
CA PRO A 134 5.94 -18.22 -14.86
C PRO A 134 5.92 -16.69 -15.02
N GLU A 135 7.10 -16.07 -15.08
CA GLU A 135 7.17 -14.63 -15.33
C GLU A 135 6.63 -14.30 -16.72
N GLY A 136 5.76 -13.28 -16.82
CA GLY A 136 5.28 -12.79 -18.11
C GLY A 136 4.03 -13.48 -18.67
N VAL A 137 3.27 -14.20 -17.84
CA VAL A 137 1.94 -14.69 -18.23
C VAL A 137 1.03 -13.52 -18.61
N GLY A 138 0.41 -13.58 -19.79
CA GLY A 138 -0.47 -12.51 -20.27
C GLY A 138 -1.72 -12.40 -19.41
N ILE A 139 -1.85 -11.29 -18.68
CA ILE A 139 -3.06 -10.94 -17.90
C ILE A 139 -3.86 -9.83 -18.60
N TYR A 140 -3.29 -9.27 -19.67
CA TYR A 140 -3.88 -8.18 -20.42
C TYR A 140 -4.53 -8.67 -21.69
N ASP A 141 -5.71 -8.14 -21.97
CA ASP A 141 -6.45 -8.30 -23.21
C ASP A 141 -6.88 -6.93 -23.77
N SER A 142 -7.68 -6.93 -24.84
CA SER A 142 -8.16 -5.70 -25.48
C SER A 142 -9.17 -4.90 -24.66
N SER A 143 -9.75 -5.50 -23.62
CA SER A 143 -10.67 -4.84 -22.68
C SER A 143 -9.95 -4.24 -21.46
N SER A 144 -8.70 -4.66 -21.22
CA SER A 144 -7.91 -4.23 -20.08
C SER A 144 -7.63 -2.71 -20.11
N PRO A 145 -7.57 -2.06 -18.94
CA PRO A 145 -7.36 -0.61 -18.88
C PRO A 145 -6.01 -0.23 -19.51
N ILE A 146 -6.00 0.80 -20.35
CA ILE A 146 -4.80 1.22 -21.09
C ILE A 146 -3.83 2.07 -20.25
N TYR A 147 -4.35 2.77 -19.23
CA TYR A 147 -3.59 3.68 -18.36
C TYR A 147 -3.23 3.07 -16.99
N TYR A 148 -3.62 1.82 -16.77
CA TYR A 148 -3.44 1.14 -15.49
C TYR A 148 -3.00 -0.30 -15.70
N ASP A 149 -2.07 -0.73 -14.87
CA ASP A 149 -1.58 -2.09 -14.81
C ASP A 149 -2.17 -2.81 -13.59
N TYR A 150 -2.35 -4.12 -13.72
CA TYR A 150 -2.83 -4.96 -12.63
C TYR A 150 -1.71 -5.15 -11.61
N VAL A 151 -1.97 -4.78 -10.35
CA VAL A 151 -1.08 -5.06 -9.22
C VAL A 151 -0.96 -6.58 -9.07
N ARG A 152 0.26 -7.08 -8.85
CA ARG A 152 0.48 -8.51 -8.66
C ARG A 152 -0.22 -9.00 -7.39
N TYR A 153 -0.83 -10.19 -7.44
CA TYR A 153 -1.56 -10.71 -6.29
C TYR A 153 -0.68 -11.09 -5.10
N ASP A 154 0.60 -11.37 -5.35
CA ASP A 154 1.57 -11.68 -4.29
C ASP A 154 2.06 -10.41 -3.59
N CYS A 155 1.61 -9.24 -4.05
CA CYS A 155 1.79 -8.01 -3.32
C CYS A 155 1.00 -8.05 -2.01
N LYS A 156 1.65 -7.58 -0.94
CA LYS A 156 1.07 -7.44 0.40
C LYS A 156 -0.17 -6.53 0.44
N TYR A 157 -0.31 -5.62 -0.51
CA TYR A 157 -1.38 -4.62 -0.55
C TYR A 157 -2.25 -4.85 -1.78
N GLN A 158 -3.53 -5.13 -1.57
CA GLN A 158 -4.48 -5.50 -2.62
C GLN A 158 -5.67 -4.54 -2.70
N SER A 159 -5.62 -3.41 -2.00
CA SER A 159 -6.68 -2.41 -2.02
C SER A 159 -6.20 -1.03 -1.58
N VAL A 160 -7.01 -0.01 -1.90
CA VAL A 160 -6.84 1.35 -1.36
C VAL A 160 -6.85 1.34 0.16
N ASP A 161 -7.74 0.53 0.77
CA ASP A 161 -7.87 0.45 2.22
C ASP A 161 -6.63 -0.15 2.88
N ASP A 162 -5.99 -1.15 2.27
CA ASP A 162 -4.72 -1.70 2.78
C ASP A 162 -3.62 -0.63 2.81
N ILE A 163 -3.51 0.17 1.74
CA ILE A 163 -2.52 1.25 1.67
C ILE A 163 -2.86 2.36 2.69
N LYS A 164 -4.12 2.75 2.82
CA LYS A 164 -4.55 3.75 3.82
C LYS A 164 -4.30 3.28 5.25
N ALA A 165 -4.55 2.00 5.53
CA ALA A 165 -4.28 1.38 6.83
C ALA A 165 -2.78 1.30 7.15
N LEU A 166 -1.93 1.08 6.14
CA LEU A 166 -0.48 1.19 6.30
C LEU A 166 -0.08 2.64 6.59
N ALA A 167 -0.50 3.58 5.74
CA ALA A 167 -0.04 4.95 5.77
C ALA A 167 -0.46 5.69 7.05
N SER A 168 -1.66 5.42 7.58
CA SER A 168 -2.18 6.02 8.82
C SER A 168 -1.45 5.59 10.11
N LYS A 169 -0.63 4.53 10.04
CA LYS A 169 0.27 4.15 11.15
C LYS A 169 1.52 5.02 11.19
N VAL A 170 1.87 5.66 10.07
CA VAL A 170 3.13 6.39 9.89
C VAL A 170 2.89 7.90 9.85
N TYR A 171 1.95 8.33 9.01
CA TYR A 171 1.69 9.73 8.72
C TYR A 171 0.44 10.25 9.41
N SER A 172 0.42 11.57 9.64
CA SER A 172 -0.69 12.30 10.23
C SER A 172 -1.88 12.29 9.30
N LYS A 173 -3.08 12.43 9.86
CA LYS A 173 -4.28 12.57 9.03
C LYS A 173 -4.19 13.78 8.09
N ALA A 174 -3.69 14.91 8.59
CA ALA A 174 -3.60 16.15 7.81
C ALA A 174 -2.68 16.00 6.59
N TYR A 175 -1.52 15.35 6.76
CA TYR A 175 -0.62 15.05 5.65
C TYR A 175 -1.27 14.08 4.65
N LEU A 176 -1.87 13.00 5.15
CA LEU A 176 -2.51 12.00 4.31
C LEU A 176 -3.67 12.57 3.48
N ASP A 177 -4.51 13.42 4.08
CA ASP A 177 -5.60 14.10 3.37
C ASP A 177 -5.08 14.92 2.17
N SER A 178 -3.88 15.51 2.28
CA SER A 178 -3.25 16.28 1.20
C SER A 178 -2.71 15.42 0.05
N VAL A 179 -2.42 14.14 0.34
CA VAL A 179 -1.81 13.20 -0.60
C VAL A 179 -2.86 12.29 -1.25
N TYR A 180 -3.92 11.94 -0.52
CA TYR A 180 -4.92 10.96 -0.96
C TYR A 180 -5.66 11.34 -2.24
N SER A 181 -5.90 12.63 -2.48
CA SER A 181 -6.53 13.08 -3.73
C SER A 181 -5.74 12.61 -4.96
N THR A 182 -4.43 12.90 -5.01
CA THR A 182 -3.57 12.45 -6.12
C THR A 182 -3.38 10.93 -6.13
N MET A 183 -3.34 10.29 -4.97
CA MET A 183 -3.08 8.85 -4.89
C MET A 183 -4.28 7.98 -5.27
N PHE A 184 -5.50 8.40 -4.96
CA PHE A 184 -6.68 7.52 -4.99
C PHE A 184 -7.89 8.10 -5.73
N ASP A 185 -8.01 9.42 -5.83
CA ASP A 185 -9.20 10.04 -6.41
C ASP A 185 -8.92 10.57 -7.83
N GLY A 186 -7.71 11.08 -8.06
CA GLY A 186 -7.38 11.86 -9.25
C GLY A 186 -8.10 13.21 -9.26
N PHE A 187 -7.70 14.10 -10.16
CA PHE A 187 -8.37 15.39 -10.34
C PHE A 187 -8.16 15.93 -11.75
N ALA A 188 -9.04 16.83 -12.16
CA ALA A 188 -8.89 17.60 -13.39
C ALA A 188 -8.81 19.08 -13.02
N GLU A 189 -7.77 19.77 -13.49
CA GLU A 189 -7.57 21.19 -13.22
C GLU A 189 -7.19 21.96 -14.49
N ASP A 190 -7.79 23.14 -14.65
CA ASP A 190 -7.55 24.01 -15.80
C ASP A 190 -6.06 24.40 -15.89
N GLY A 191 -5.44 24.15 -17.05
CA GLY A 191 -4.03 24.41 -17.29
C GLY A 191 -3.06 23.30 -16.86
N ILE A 192 -3.49 22.35 -16.04
CA ILE A 192 -2.70 21.16 -15.64
C ILE A 192 -3.18 19.91 -16.38
N GLY A 193 -4.47 19.82 -16.69
CA GLY A 193 -5.09 18.68 -17.37
C GLY A 193 -5.60 17.62 -16.39
N LEU A 194 -5.84 16.42 -16.90
CA LEU A 194 -6.33 15.29 -16.12
C LEU A 194 -5.17 14.57 -15.41
N VAL A 195 -5.15 14.63 -14.09
CA VAL A 195 -4.27 13.85 -13.22
C VAL A 195 -5.02 12.61 -12.76
N ARG A 196 -4.60 11.43 -13.24
CA ARG A 196 -5.18 10.15 -12.83
C ARG A 196 -4.76 9.79 -11.41
N ALA A 197 -5.65 9.09 -10.70
CA ALA A 197 -5.30 8.44 -9.46
C ALA A 197 -4.12 7.49 -9.67
N ARG A 198 -3.19 7.45 -8.72
CA ARG A 198 -2.07 6.51 -8.79
C ARG A 198 -2.54 5.06 -8.62
N TYR A 199 -3.51 4.83 -7.73
CA TYR A 199 -4.09 3.52 -7.47
C TYR A 199 -5.61 3.61 -7.45
N MET A 200 -6.28 2.57 -7.93
CA MET A 200 -7.72 2.47 -7.83
C MET A 200 -8.15 1.01 -7.74
N ASN A 201 -9.31 0.78 -7.12
CA ASN A 201 -9.99 -0.49 -7.29
C ASN A 201 -10.56 -0.53 -8.71
N ASP A 202 -10.62 -1.70 -9.34
CA ASP A 202 -11.31 -1.81 -10.63
C ASP A 202 -12.82 -1.62 -10.45
N GLU A 203 -13.30 -0.42 -10.75
CA GLU A 203 -14.72 -0.06 -10.67
C GLU A 203 -15.51 -0.46 -11.92
N SER A 204 -14.85 -0.90 -13.00
CA SER A 204 -15.55 -1.42 -14.18
C SER A 204 -16.37 -2.68 -13.84
N GLY A 205 -16.07 -3.28 -12.70
CA GLY A 205 -16.68 -4.51 -12.24
C GLY A 205 -16.33 -5.69 -13.12
N GLN A 206 -15.34 -5.56 -14.03
CA GLN A 206 -14.82 -6.57 -14.97
C GLN A 206 -13.57 -7.30 -14.45
N SER A 207 -13.04 -6.90 -13.30
CA SER A 207 -12.00 -7.63 -12.58
C SER A 207 -12.09 -7.36 -11.08
N THR A 208 -11.42 -8.21 -10.28
CA THR A 208 -11.19 -7.97 -8.84
C THR A 208 -9.79 -7.41 -8.57
N PHE A 209 -9.05 -7.07 -9.63
CA PHE A 209 -7.66 -6.67 -9.48
C PHE A 209 -7.57 -5.23 -8.98
N PHE A 210 -6.59 -5.03 -8.11
CA PHE A 210 -6.17 -3.70 -7.74
C PHE A 210 -5.30 -3.11 -8.84
N LEU A 211 -5.53 -1.84 -9.17
CA LEU A 211 -4.93 -1.18 -10.33
C LEU A 211 -3.91 -0.14 -9.88
N LYS A 212 -2.81 -0.04 -10.64
CA LYS A 212 -1.78 0.99 -10.49
C LYS A 212 -1.57 1.71 -11.82
N SER A 213 -1.53 3.03 -11.80
CA SER A 213 -1.29 3.83 -13.02
C SER A 213 0.07 3.51 -13.63
N ASN A 214 0.10 3.34 -14.95
CA ASN A 214 1.33 3.15 -15.73
C ASN A 214 1.90 4.45 -16.31
N GLU A 215 1.24 5.58 -16.05
CA GLU A 215 1.69 6.91 -16.48
C GLU A 215 2.48 7.64 -15.38
N PHE A 216 2.39 7.16 -14.13
CA PHE A 216 3.09 7.76 -13.00
C PHE A 216 4.60 7.56 -13.13
N LYS A 217 5.36 8.65 -13.11
CA LYS A 217 6.83 8.61 -13.04
C LYS A 217 7.27 8.76 -11.58
N PRO A 218 8.12 7.85 -11.06
CA PRO A 218 8.70 7.99 -9.72
C PRO A 218 9.30 9.37 -9.50
N LEU A 219 8.99 10.00 -8.37
CA LEU A 219 9.56 11.28 -7.96
C LEU A 219 10.97 11.12 -7.38
N PHE A 220 11.31 9.91 -6.94
CA PHE A 220 12.64 9.54 -6.51
C PHE A 220 12.97 8.10 -6.95
N GLU A 221 14.26 7.86 -7.19
CA GLU A 221 14.80 6.54 -7.51
C GLU A 221 15.53 5.92 -6.31
N LYS A 222 15.83 6.74 -5.30
CA LYS A 222 16.54 6.34 -4.08
C LYS A 222 15.96 7.05 -2.87
N GLN A 223 15.79 6.30 -1.79
CA GLN A 223 15.37 6.82 -0.49
C GLN A 223 16.42 7.78 0.10
N THR A 224 15.96 8.77 0.84
CA THR A 224 16.84 9.67 1.59
C THR A 224 17.57 8.88 2.70
N GLU A 225 18.89 9.08 2.80
CA GLU A 225 19.72 8.47 3.84
C GLU A 225 19.96 9.49 4.96
N TYR A 226 19.24 9.32 6.08
CA TYR A 226 19.31 10.21 7.22
C TYR A 226 20.43 9.82 8.19
N ASP A 227 21.21 10.80 8.64
CA ASP A 227 22.16 10.64 9.73
C ASP A 227 21.48 10.92 11.08
N TYR A 228 20.89 9.86 11.66
CA TYR A 228 20.20 9.92 12.95
C TYR A 228 21.10 10.34 14.12
N SER A 229 22.44 10.32 13.98
CA SER A 229 23.34 10.81 15.02
C SER A 229 23.26 12.33 15.19
N THR A 230 22.88 13.05 14.12
CA THR A 230 22.75 14.51 14.08
C THR A 230 21.37 15.02 14.47
N MET A 231 20.44 14.11 14.77
CA MET A 231 19.04 14.41 15.07
C MET A 231 18.91 15.30 16.31
N LYS A 232 18.21 16.43 16.15
CA LYS A 232 17.90 17.36 17.24
C LYS A 232 16.54 18.02 17.04
N ILE A 233 15.87 18.32 18.15
CA ILE A 233 14.65 19.11 18.13
C ILE A 233 15.02 20.58 17.92
N VAL A 234 14.45 21.21 16.89
CA VAL A 234 14.68 22.62 16.55
C VAL A 234 13.46 23.49 16.75
N GLY A 235 12.29 22.88 16.99
CA GLY A 235 11.07 23.63 17.27
C GLY A 235 9.98 22.77 17.87
N SER A 236 9.08 23.43 18.58
CA SER A 236 7.80 22.86 19.02
C SER A 236 6.68 23.80 18.60
N GLY A 237 5.61 23.23 18.06
CA GLY A 237 4.43 23.95 17.61
C GLY A 237 3.24 23.76 18.54
N LYS A 238 2.10 24.33 18.14
CA LYS A 238 0.82 24.17 18.85
C LYS A 238 0.41 22.70 18.87
N HIS A 239 -0.33 22.29 19.90
CA HIS A 239 -0.86 20.94 20.06
C HIS A 239 0.22 19.83 20.15
N GLY A 240 1.42 20.17 20.63
CA GLY A 240 2.47 19.17 20.88
C GLY A 240 3.19 18.67 19.63
N SER A 241 3.15 19.41 18.52
CA SER A 241 3.96 19.08 17.35
C SER A 241 5.43 19.39 17.59
N VAL A 242 6.33 18.60 17.02
CA VAL A 242 7.79 18.75 17.15
C VAL A 242 8.43 18.82 15.78
N THR A 243 9.33 19.78 15.56
CA THR A 243 10.16 19.84 14.37
C THR A 243 11.56 19.37 14.72
N VAL A 244 12.05 18.40 13.98
CA VAL A 244 13.37 17.79 14.13
C VAL A 244 14.21 18.14 12.91
N GLU A 245 15.46 18.52 13.16
CA GLU A 245 16.48 18.70 12.12
C GLU A 245 17.49 17.56 12.20
N MET A 246 17.87 17.02 11.05
CA MET A 246 19.00 16.09 10.92
C MET A 246 19.65 16.25 9.55
N GLU A 247 20.91 15.86 9.46
CA GLU A 247 21.64 15.78 8.19
C GLU A 247 21.20 14.54 7.42
N ALA A 248 21.16 14.65 6.10
CA ALA A 248 20.83 13.57 5.21
C ALA A 248 21.60 13.69 3.90
N ASP A 249 21.95 12.55 3.31
CA ASP A 249 22.50 12.48 1.96
C ASP A 249 21.36 12.34 0.95
N GLY A 250 21.33 13.22 -0.05
CA GLY A 250 20.27 13.19 -1.06
C GLY A 250 20.39 14.28 -2.12
N LYS A 251 19.37 14.33 -2.99
CA LYS A 251 19.20 15.41 -3.96
C LYS A 251 18.54 16.62 -3.31
N TYR A 252 19.01 17.82 -3.63
CA TYR A 252 18.43 19.08 -3.19
C TYR A 252 18.53 20.13 -4.29
N ILE A 253 17.61 21.10 -4.28
CA ILE A 253 17.69 22.26 -5.17
C ILE A 253 18.63 23.27 -4.52
N ASP A 254 19.70 23.62 -5.22
CA ASP A 254 20.52 24.78 -4.88
C ASP A 254 19.75 26.04 -5.30
N TYR A 255 19.29 26.86 -4.36
CA TYR A 255 18.48 28.04 -4.68
C TYR A 255 19.28 29.19 -5.30
N GLU A 256 20.61 29.15 -5.26
CA GLU A 256 21.45 30.12 -5.95
C GLU A 256 21.61 29.75 -7.43
N THR A 257 21.81 28.47 -7.73
CA THR A 257 22.01 27.99 -9.12
C THR A 257 20.76 27.43 -9.78
N LEU A 258 19.70 27.16 -9.01
CA LEU A 258 18.48 26.43 -9.39
C LEU A 258 18.75 25.02 -9.93
N GLU A 259 19.92 24.46 -9.65
CA GLU A 259 20.31 23.11 -10.07
C GLU A 259 19.99 22.08 -8.99
N VAL A 260 19.66 20.87 -9.41
CA VAL A 260 19.56 19.72 -8.51
C VAL A 260 20.98 19.21 -8.23
N LYS A 261 21.44 19.36 -6.99
CA LYS A 261 22.74 18.85 -6.52
C LYS A 261 22.54 17.63 -5.63
N THR A 262 23.57 16.78 -5.57
CA THR A 262 23.64 15.66 -4.63
C THR A 262 24.64 16.00 -3.54
N GLY A 263 24.27 15.84 -2.28
CA GLY A 263 25.17 16.05 -1.17
C GLY A 263 24.48 15.97 0.18
N ARG A 264 25.25 16.30 1.22
CA ARG A 264 24.79 16.32 2.60
C ARG A 264 24.05 17.61 2.88
N VAL A 265 22.79 17.49 3.28
CA VAL A 265 21.91 18.64 3.57
C VAL A 265 21.16 18.46 4.87
N LYS A 266 20.83 19.58 5.52
CA LYS A 266 19.93 19.57 6.67
C LYS A 266 18.50 19.45 6.18
N LYS A 267 17.79 18.45 6.70
CA LYS A 267 16.35 18.23 6.46
C LYS A 267 15.60 18.47 7.76
N GLN A 268 14.43 19.07 7.64
CA GLN A 268 13.51 19.26 8.77
C GLN A 268 12.29 18.39 8.56
N LEU A 269 11.99 17.56 9.56
CA LEU A 269 10.81 16.71 9.61
C LEU A 269 9.92 17.16 10.76
N LYS A 270 8.62 17.17 10.52
CA LYS A 270 7.62 17.52 11.53
C LYS A 270 6.91 16.26 12.01
N PHE A 271 6.75 16.17 13.32
CA PHE A 271 6.03 15.11 14.02
C PHE A 271 4.86 15.71 14.78
N VAL A 272 3.72 15.04 14.79
CA VAL A 272 2.52 15.44 15.52
C VAL A 272 2.01 14.30 16.38
N ARG A 273 1.36 14.62 17.49
CA ARG A 273 0.65 13.62 18.30
C ARG A 273 -0.79 13.51 17.85
N GLU A 274 -1.20 12.30 17.45
CA GLU A 274 -2.59 11.96 17.14
C GLU A 274 -2.99 10.75 18.00
N SER A 275 -4.10 10.87 18.72
CA SER A 275 -4.62 9.79 19.58
C SER A 275 -3.60 9.19 20.58
N GLY A 276 -2.62 9.99 21.02
CA GLY A 276 -1.59 9.57 21.97
C GLY A 276 -0.30 9.02 21.34
N GLU A 277 -0.24 8.88 20.03
CA GLU A 277 0.92 8.35 19.30
C GLU A 277 1.54 9.40 18.37
N TRP A 278 2.83 9.24 18.06
CA TRP A 278 3.53 10.10 17.10
C TRP A 278 3.21 9.71 15.66
N ARG A 279 3.14 10.72 14.80
CA ARG A 279 2.98 10.59 13.34
C ARG A 279 3.86 11.61 12.62
N LEU A 280 4.36 11.24 11.45
CA LEU A 280 5.04 12.16 10.52
C LEU A 280 4.01 13.09 9.86
N ASP A 281 4.34 14.38 9.78
CA ASP A 281 3.48 15.43 9.21
C ASP A 281 4.15 16.14 8.03
N THR A 282 5.23 15.54 7.50
CA THR A 282 6.03 16.03 6.38
C THR A 282 6.55 14.85 5.55
N PRO A 283 6.75 15.01 4.23
CA PRO A 283 7.39 13.98 3.41
C PRO A 283 8.83 13.72 3.86
N THR A 284 9.32 12.49 3.64
CA THR A 284 10.68 12.07 4.01
C THR A 284 11.54 11.62 2.81
N TYR A 285 11.13 11.95 1.58
CA TYR A 285 11.81 11.58 0.34
C TYR A 285 12.47 12.79 -0.35
#